data_AF-A0A7R9MP83-F1
#
_entry.id   AF-A0A7R9MP83-F1
#
_cell.length_a   1.000
_cell.length_b   1.000
_cell.length_c   1.000
_cell.angle_alpha   90.00
_cell.angle_beta   90.00
_cell.angle_gamma   90.00
#
_symmetry.space_group_name_H-M   'P 1'
#
loop_
_entity.id
_entity.type
_entity.pdbx_description
1 polymer ?
#
loop_
_entity_poly.entity_id
_entity_poly.type
_entity_poly.pdbx_seq_one_letter_code
_entity_poly.pdbx_strand_id
1 'polypeptide(L)'
;MAFIPYPLVYGWVTNTACEVWETKCGKTGNCLVYDVDKFRYRLIGLTLGLYFVASIFDIIVVFLSHRIKNLYNDDEDETDHHINKLSNDHKK
;
A
#
# COMPACT_ATOMS: atom_id res chain seq x y z
N MET A 1 9.24 15.63 -0.95
CA MET A 1 8.26 14.52 -1.01
C MET A 1 7.78 14.25 0.41
N ALA A 2 6.70 14.89 0.84
CA ALA A 2 6.23 14.80 2.21
C ALA A 2 5.27 13.61 2.35
N PHE A 3 5.76 12.45 2.78
CA PHE A 3 4.91 11.37 3.26
C PHE A 3 4.45 11.73 4.69
N ILE A 4 3.48 12.63 4.75
CA ILE A 4 2.83 13.10 5.98
C ILE A 4 1.94 12.04 6.68
N PRO A 5 1.46 10.92 6.07
CA PRO A 5 0.56 10.06 6.83
C PRO A 5 1.27 9.39 8.02
N TYR A 6 2.58 9.14 7.93
CA TYR A 6 3.30 8.44 8.99
C TYR A 6 3.38 9.25 10.30
N PRO A 7 3.83 10.53 10.31
CA PRO A 7 3.80 11.35 11.52
C PRO A 7 2.40 11.59 12.10
N LEU A 8 1.38 11.73 11.24
CA LEU A 8 0.00 12.01 11.66
C LEU A 8 -0.65 10.79 12.32
N VAL A 9 -0.50 9.63 11.70
CA VAL A 9 -0.97 8.36 12.26
C VAL A 9 -0.24 8.04 13.56
N TYR A 10 1.08 8.21 13.58
CA TYR A 10 1.87 7.99 14.78
C TYR A 10 1.48 8.94 15.92
N GLY A 11 1.16 10.20 15.61
CA GLY A 11 0.62 11.16 16.56
C GLY A 11 -0.71 10.71 17.17
N TRP A 12 -1.64 10.19 16.35
CA TRP A 12 -2.91 9.65 16.83
C TRP A 12 -2.75 8.37 17.66
N VAL A 13 -1.89 7.45 17.22
CA VAL A 13 -1.57 6.23 17.97
C VAL A 13 -0.98 6.58 19.34
N THR A 14 -0.09 7.57 19.39
CA THR A 14 0.52 8.04 20.64
C THR A 14 -0.51 8.66 21.58
N ASN A 15 -1.43 9.48 21.06
CA ASN A 15 -2.50 10.09 21.87
C ASN A 15 -3.45 9.03 22.45
N THR A 16 -3.72 7.96 21.71
CA THR A 16 -4.63 6.88 22.13
C THR A 16 -3.98 5.80 22.99
N ALA A 17 -2.64 5.72 23.01
CA ALA A 17 -1.89 4.87 23.92
C ALA A 17 -1.69 5.52 25.31
N CYS A 18 -2.24 6.71 25.53
CA CYS A 18 -2.17 7.36 26.82
C CYS A 18 -3.12 6.70 27.84
N GLU A 19 -2.55 6.06 28.87
CA GLU A 19 -3.31 5.41 29.94
C GLU A 19 -3.63 6.41 31.06
N VAL A 20 -2.64 7.25 31.42
CA VAL A 20 -2.73 8.20 32.54
C VAL A 20 -2.25 9.58 32.10
N TRP A 21 -3.18 10.54 32.13
CA TRP A 21 -2.91 11.95 31.92
C TRP A 21 -2.33 12.59 33.18
N GLU A 22 -1.27 13.37 33.04
CA GLU A 22 -0.76 14.16 34.15
C GLU A 22 -1.75 15.29 34.51
N THR A 23 -2.04 15.47 35.79
CA THR A 23 -2.81 16.62 36.26
C THR A 23 -1.93 17.49 37.15
N LYS A 24 -1.58 18.69 36.68
CA LYS A 24 -0.82 19.70 37.46
C LYS A 24 -1.75 20.90 37.69
N CYS A 25 -1.94 21.27 38.95
CA CYS A 25 -2.81 22.39 39.34
C CYS A 25 -4.23 22.34 38.72
N GLY A 26 -4.82 21.14 38.62
CA GLY A 26 -6.17 20.96 38.07
C GLY A 26 -6.28 21.10 36.54
N LYS A 27 -5.17 21.21 35.82
CA LYS A 27 -5.12 21.20 34.35
C LYS A 27 -4.50 19.91 33.83
N THR A 28 -5.11 19.34 32.80
CA THR A 28 -4.60 18.17 32.08
C THR A 28 -3.37 18.56 31.27
N GLY A 29 -2.24 17.93 31.56
CA GLY A 29 -0.94 18.14 30.91
C GLY A 29 -0.60 17.05 29.90
N ASN A 30 0.69 16.74 29.74
CA ASN A 30 1.14 15.64 28.89
C ASN A 30 0.76 14.28 29.49
N CYS A 31 0.76 13.26 28.64
CA CYS A 31 0.65 11.89 29.13
C CYS A 31 1.93 11.48 29.87
N LEU A 32 1.78 10.93 31.08
CA LEU A 32 2.90 10.46 31.89
C LEU A 32 3.26 9.01 31.57
N VAL A 33 2.23 8.18 31.36
CA VAL A 33 2.38 6.74 31.17
C VAL A 33 1.68 6.32 29.88
N TYR A 34 2.50 5.86 28.94
CA TYR A 34 2.06 5.24 27.70
C TYR A 34 2.07 3.72 27.87
N ASP A 35 0.98 3.06 27.50
CA ASP A 35 0.92 1.61 27.45
C ASP A 35 1.69 1.10 26.21
N VAL A 36 2.83 0.47 26.45
CA VAL A 36 3.73 -0.04 25.41
C VAL A 36 3.14 -1.23 24.64
N ASP A 37 2.25 -2.00 25.26
CA ASP A 37 1.65 -3.19 24.64
C ASP A 37 0.54 -2.77 23.67
N LYS A 38 -0.33 -1.84 24.09
CA LYS A 38 -1.34 -1.24 23.21
C LYS A 38 -0.68 -0.51 22.04
N PHE A 39 0.42 0.18 22.29
CA PHE A 39 1.18 0.88 21.26
C PHE A 39 1.73 -0.09 20.19
N ARG A 40 2.35 -1.20 20.61
CA ARG A 40 2.88 -2.23 19.71
C ARG A 40 1.79 -2.86 18.85
N TYR A 41 0.68 -3.27 19.46
CA TYR A 41 -0.44 -3.87 18.73
C TYR A 41 -1.02 -2.93 17.67
N ARG A 42 -1.15 -1.64 17.98
CA ARG A 42 -1.65 -0.64 17.01
C ARG A 42 -0.69 -0.41 15.87
N LEU A 43 0.62 -0.27 16.15
CA LEU A 43 1.61 -0.09 15.07
C LEU A 43 1.67 -1.29 14.14
N ILE A 44 1.78 -2.50 14.70
CA ILE A 44 1.85 -3.73 13.91
C ILE A 44 0.53 -3.93 13.15
N GLY A 45 -0.61 -3.74 13.79
CA GLY A 45 -1.92 -3.83 13.14
C GLY A 45 -2.09 -2.83 12.00
N LEU A 46 -1.59 -1.60 12.15
CA LEU A 46 -1.63 -0.58 11.12
C LEU A 46 -0.71 -0.91 9.95
N THR A 47 0.51 -1.36 10.23
CA THR A 47 1.44 -1.84 9.22
C THR A 47 0.85 -3.01 8.44
N LEU A 48 0.31 -4.02 9.11
CA LEU A 48 -0.35 -5.17 8.47
C LEU A 48 -1.57 -4.74 7.64
N GLY A 49 -2.39 -3.84 8.16
CA GLY A 49 -3.54 -3.29 7.45
C GLY A 49 -3.14 -2.54 6.17
N LEU A 50 -2.09 -1.71 6.24
CA LEU A 50 -1.57 -1.02 5.06
C LEU A 50 -1.01 -1.99 4.02
N TYR A 51 -0.28 -3.02 4.44
CA TYR A 51 0.19 -4.06 3.52
C TYR A 51 -0.96 -4.84 2.89
N PHE A 52 -2.00 -5.13 3.64
CA PHE A 52 -3.19 -5.80 3.12
C PHE A 52 -3.90 -4.96 2.07
N VAL A 53 -4.09 -3.66 2.34
CA VAL A 53 -4.67 -2.72 1.38
C VAL A 53 -3.79 -2.61 0.13
N ALA A 54 -2.47 -2.47 0.28
CA ALA A 54 -1.54 -2.43 -0.83
C ALA A 54 -1.65 -3.70 -1.70
N SER A 55 -1.67 -4.88 -1.07
CA SER A 55 -1.83 -6.16 -1.77
C SER A 55 -3.16 -6.22 -2.54
N ILE A 56 -4.26 -5.70 -1.99
CA ILE A 56 -5.54 -5.62 -2.72
C ILE A 56 -5.40 -4.73 -3.95
N PHE A 57 -4.78 -3.56 -3.84
CA PHE A 57 -4.56 -2.68 -4.98
C PHE A 57 -3.70 -3.35 -6.07
N ASP A 58 -2.62 -4.04 -5.67
CA ASP A 58 -1.77 -4.79 -6.60
C ASP A 58 -2.56 -5.86 -7.33
N ILE A 59 -3.39 -6.63 -6.60
CA ILE A 59 -4.27 -7.64 -7.18
C ILE A 59 -5.26 -7.00 -8.16
N ILE A 60 -5.91 -5.90 -7.79
CA ILE A 60 -6.85 -5.18 -8.65
C ILE A 60 -6.16 -4.73 -9.94
N VAL A 61 -4.96 -4.18 -9.86
CA VAL A 61 -4.18 -3.73 -11.02
C VAL A 61 -3.84 -4.90 -11.95
N VAL A 62 -3.41 -6.03 -11.40
CA VAL A 62 -3.13 -7.25 -12.19
C VAL A 62 -4.40 -7.75 -12.88
N PHE A 63 -5.54 -7.79 -12.19
CA PHE A 63 -6.82 -8.18 -12.79
C PHE A 63 -7.30 -7.20 -13.86
N LEU A 64 -7.18 -5.89 -13.63
CA LEU A 64 -7.51 -4.87 -14.62
C LEU A 64 -6.59 -4.97 -15.83
N SER A 65 -5.29 -5.16 -15.64
CA SER A 65 -4.31 -5.34 -16.73
C SER A 65 -4.71 -6.50 -17.64
N HIS A 66 -5.12 -7.64 -17.08
CA HIS A 66 -5.58 -8.77 -17.86
C HIS A 66 -6.82 -8.45 -18.71
N ARG A 67 -7.70 -7.56 -18.23
CA ARG A 67 -8.89 -7.11 -18.97
C ARG A 67 -8.55 -6.11 -20.08
N ILE A 68 -7.50 -5.30 -19.90
CA ILE A 68 -7.07 -4.27 -20.86
C ILE A 68 -6.16 -4.86 -21.95
N LYS A 69 -5.53 -6.02 -21.76
CA LYS A 69 -4.77 -6.73 -22.82
C LYS A 69 -5.56 -6.93 -24.11
N ASN A 70 -6.88 -7.13 -24.01
CA ASN A 70 -7.77 -7.20 -25.19
C ASN A 70 -7.82 -5.92 -26.03
N LEU A 71 -7.30 -4.78 -25.55
CA LEU A 71 -7.20 -3.52 -26.30
C LEU A 71 -5.79 -3.23 -26.83
N TYR A 72 -4.78 -4.01 -26.41
CA TYR A 72 -3.39 -3.89 -26.88
C TYR A 72 -2.97 -5.05 -27.81
N ASN A 73 -3.76 -6.13 -27.89
CA ASN A 73 -3.48 -7.27 -28.76
C ASN A 73 -3.51 -6.97 -30.28
N ASP A 74 -4.03 -5.82 -30.72
CA ASP A 74 -4.00 -5.45 -32.14
C ASP A 74 -2.55 -5.21 -32.67
N ASP A 75 -1.60 -4.87 -31.79
CA ASP A 75 -0.20 -4.58 -32.19
C ASP A 75 0.71 -5.84 -32.17
N GLU A 76 0.37 -6.84 -31.34
CA GLU A 76 1.15 -8.09 -31.22
C GLU A 76 0.82 -9.08 -32.35
N ASP A 77 -0.44 -9.15 -32.79
CA ASP A 77 -0.89 -10.04 -33.87
C ASP A 77 -0.29 -9.67 -35.24
N GLU A 78 -0.09 -8.37 -35.54
CA GLU A 78 0.61 -7.94 -36.77
C GLU A 78 2.10 -8.30 -36.74
N THR A 79 2.77 -8.10 -35.60
CA THR A 79 4.21 -8.33 -35.47
C THR A 79 4.55 -9.81 -35.59
N ASP A 80 3.78 -10.70 -34.96
CA ASP A 80 3.98 -12.15 -35.04
C ASP A 80 3.70 -12.70 -36.44
N HIS A 81 2.69 -12.16 -37.15
CA HIS A 81 2.42 -12.57 -38.53
C HIS A 81 3.56 -12.16 -39.47
N HIS A 82 4.13 -10.96 -39.29
CA HIS A 82 5.28 -10.50 -40.07
C HIS A 82 6.55 -11.33 -39.82
N ILE A 83 6.86 -11.66 -38.57
CA ILE A 83 8.02 -12.50 -38.21
C ILE A 83 7.85 -13.93 -38.74
N ASN A 84 6.65 -14.52 -38.62
CA ASN A 84 6.38 -15.85 -39.17
C ASN A 84 6.48 -15.88 -40.71
N LYS A 85 6.09 -14.80 -41.38
CA LYS A 85 6.25 -14.67 -42.84
C LYS A 85 7.73 -14.57 -43.24
N LEU A 86 8.50 -13.72 -42.56
CA LEU A 86 9.95 -13.59 -42.76
C LEU A 86 10.70 -14.91 -42.51
N SER A 87 10.31 -15.67 -41.48
CA SER A 87 10.89 -16.98 -41.18
C SER A 87 10.61 -18.02 -42.26
N ASN A 88 9.40 -18.01 -42.83
CA ASN A 88 9.01 -18.94 -43.89
C ASN A 88 9.65 -18.60 -45.24
N ASP A 89 9.79 -17.31 -45.58
CA ASP A 89 10.48 -16.89 -46.81
C ASP A 89 11.97 -17.24 -46.78
N HIS A 90 12.61 -17.21 -45.60
CA HIS A 90 14.01 -17.62 -45.45
C HIS A 90 14.24 -19.14 -45.53
N LYS A 91 13.16 -19.94 -45.43
CA LYS A 91 13.21 -21.40 -45.45
C LYS A 91 12.94 -22.00 -46.84
N LYS A 92 12.45 -21.20 -47.79
CA LYS A 92 12.16 -21.59 -49.18
C LYS A 92 13.35 -21.31 -50.09
#